data_AF-A0A847XAM3-F1
#
_entry.id   AF-A0A847XAM3-F1
#
_cell.length_a   1.000
_cell.length_b   1.000
_cell.length_c   1.000
_cell.angle_alpha   90.00
_cell.angle_beta   90.00
_cell.angle_gamma   90.00
#
_symmetry.space_group_name_H-M   'P 1'
#
loop_
_entity.id
_entity.type
_entity.pdbx_description
1 polymer ?
#
loop_
_entity_poly.entity_id
_entity_poly.type
_entity_poly.pdbx_seq_one_letter_code
_entity_poly.pdbx_strand_id
1 'polypeptide(L)'
;ADAIVLDFSNNLWDKNKISEYRNWMLEFSSWADIEIETTQLTHLIESALSLGYQAKVSGAGGGDCGIVIDDNIDFDRLALKWNEKDIELLKGVV
;
A
#
# COMPACT_ATOMS: atom_id res chain seq x y z
N ALA A 1 -15.66 8.50 -9.19
CA ALA A 1 -15.03 9.42 -8.22
C ALA A 1 -16.00 9.78 -7.09
N ASP A 2 -17.15 10.40 -7.39
CA ASP A 2 -18.07 10.94 -6.36
C ASP A 2 -18.57 9.92 -5.33
N ALA A 3 -18.91 8.70 -5.77
CA ALA A 3 -19.36 7.65 -4.86
C ALA A 3 -18.29 7.25 -3.82
N ILE A 4 -17.03 7.19 -4.21
CA ILE A 4 -15.93 6.82 -3.30
C ILE A 4 -15.55 7.98 -2.39
N VAL A 5 -15.56 9.22 -2.88
CA VAL A 5 -15.33 10.41 -2.05
C VAL A 5 -16.41 10.52 -0.96
N LEU A 6 -17.67 10.29 -1.33
CA LEU A 6 -18.79 10.26 -0.38
C LEU A 6 -18.66 9.10 0.61
N ASP A 7 -18.30 7.91 0.15
CA ASP A 7 -18.15 6.74 1.02
C ASP A 7 -16.97 6.88 2.01
N PHE A 8 -15.85 7.44 1.56
CA PHE A 8 -14.70 7.76 2.41
C PHE A 8 -15.07 8.73 3.54
N SER A 9 -15.92 9.72 3.24
CA SER A 9 -16.41 10.67 4.24
C SER A 9 -17.34 10.03 5.29
N ASN A 10 -17.98 8.91 4.95
CA ASN A 10 -18.93 8.23 5.81
C ASN A 10 -18.31 7.09 6.64
N ASN A 11 -17.17 6.53 6.19
CA ASN A 11 -16.44 5.51 6.93
C ASN A 11 -14.92 5.66 6.78
N LEU A 12 -14.35 6.52 7.62
CA LEU A 12 -12.91 6.85 7.62
C LEU A 12 -11.99 5.64 7.88
N TRP A 13 -12.52 4.53 8.38
CA TRP A 13 -11.75 3.34 8.78
C TRP A 13 -12.01 2.11 7.92
N ASP A 14 -12.72 2.24 6.80
CA ASP A 14 -12.88 1.12 5.87
C ASP A 14 -11.54 0.80 5.17
N LYS A 15 -10.86 -0.21 5.69
CA LYS A 15 -9.60 -0.76 5.18
C LYS A 15 -9.68 -1.10 3.68
N ASN A 16 -10.85 -1.44 3.14
CA ASN A 16 -11.01 -1.72 1.71
C ASN A 16 -10.70 -0.52 0.82
N LYS A 17 -10.80 0.72 1.35
CA LYS A 17 -10.48 1.93 0.60
C LYS A 17 -9.01 2.07 0.25
N ILE A 18 -8.11 1.44 1.02
CA ILE A 18 -6.69 1.35 0.67
C ILE A 18 -6.50 0.48 -0.58
N SER A 19 -7.22 -0.65 -0.67
CA SER A 19 -7.23 -1.51 -1.85
C SER A 19 -7.87 -0.84 -3.07
N GLU A 20 -9.01 -0.14 -2.90
CA GLU A 20 -9.63 0.63 -3.98
C GLU A 20 -8.69 1.72 -4.52
N TYR A 21 -8.01 2.45 -3.61
CA TYR A 21 -7.00 3.43 -4.01
C TYR A 21 -5.87 2.77 -4.82
N ARG A 22 -5.35 1.62 -4.39
CA ARG A 22 -4.30 0.91 -5.14
C ARG A 22 -4.77 0.57 -6.55
N ASN A 23 -5.99 0.08 -6.70
CA ASN A 23 -6.55 -0.25 -8.02
C ASN A 23 -6.61 0.97 -8.94
N TRP A 24 -7.04 2.13 -8.42
CA TRP A 24 -7.03 3.38 -9.19
C TRP A 24 -5.64 3.81 -9.61
N MET A 25 -4.63 3.64 -8.75
CA MET A 25 -3.26 3.96 -9.11
C MET A 25 -2.72 3.02 -10.19
N LEU A 26 -3.08 1.73 -10.17
CA LEU A 26 -2.72 0.77 -11.22
C LEU A 26 -3.43 1.09 -12.55
N GLU A 27 -4.71 1.46 -12.50
CA GLU A 27 -5.46 1.92 -13.69
C GLU A 27 -4.83 3.20 -14.26
N PHE A 28 -4.49 4.16 -13.41
CA PHE A 28 -3.84 5.41 -13.81
C PHE A 28 -2.45 5.16 -14.39
N SER A 29 -1.65 4.28 -13.77
CA SER A 29 -0.34 3.82 -14.26
C SER A 29 -0.43 3.28 -15.69
N SER A 30 -1.43 2.42 -15.94
CA SER A 30 -1.72 1.87 -17.27
C SER A 30 -2.15 2.93 -18.27
N TRP A 31 -3.06 3.84 -17.88
CA TRP A 31 -3.55 4.89 -18.77
C TRP A 31 -2.47 5.92 -19.15
N ALA A 32 -1.62 6.29 -18.20
CA ALA A 32 -0.58 7.29 -18.38
C ALA A 32 0.75 6.73 -18.92
N ASP A 33 0.86 5.41 -19.08
CA ASP A 33 2.09 4.71 -19.51
C ASP A 33 3.31 5.07 -18.63
N ILE A 34 3.08 5.10 -17.31
CA ILE A 34 4.12 5.34 -16.29
C ILE A 34 4.10 4.20 -15.28
N GLU A 35 5.27 3.77 -14.81
CA GLU A 35 5.36 2.75 -13.76
C GLU A 35 5.16 3.38 -12.38
N ILE A 36 4.01 3.13 -11.75
CA ILE A 36 3.72 3.63 -10.39
C ILE A 36 4.03 2.56 -9.35
N GLU A 37 3.65 1.31 -9.61
CA GLU A 37 3.94 0.19 -8.73
C GLU A 37 5.01 -0.68 -9.38
N THR A 38 6.27 -0.44 -9.01
CA THR A 38 7.40 -1.27 -9.45
C THR A 38 7.27 -2.68 -8.88
N THR A 39 8.02 -3.65 -9.44
CA THR A 39 8.06 -5.01 -8.89
C THR A 39 8.38 -5.05 -7.39
N GLN A 40 9.26 -4.16 -6.90
CA GLN A 40 9.59 -4.09 -5.48
C GLN A 40 8.42 -3.55 -4.63
N LEU A 41 7.70 -2.54 -5.13
CA LEU A 41 6.48 -2.03 -4.48
C LEU A 41 5.35 -3.06 -4.51
N THR A 42 5.20 -3.84 -5.58
CA THR A 42 4.27 -4.97 -5.62
C THR A 42 4.61 -6.00 -4.55
N HIS A 43 5.89 -6.38 -4.41
CA HIS A 43 6.32 -7.28 -3.35
C HIS A 43 6.05 -6.73 -1.94
N LEU A 44 6.27 -5.42 -1.72
CA LEU A 44 5.95 -4.75 -0.44
C LEU A 44 4.47 -4.94 -0.11
N ILE A 45 3.60 -4.61 -1.06
CA ILE A 45 2.16 -4.60 -0.85
C ILE A 45 1.62 -6.03 -0.71
N GLU A 46 1.97 -6.94 -1.63
CA GLU A 46 1.49 -8.32 -1.59
C GLU A 46 1.98 -9.07 -0.35
N SER A 47 3.18 -8.78 0.13
CA SER A 47 3.69 -9.35 1.39
C SER A 47 2.84 -8.92 2.57
N ALA A 48 2.44 -7.65 2.65
CA ALA A 48 1.55 -7.14 3.69
C ALA A 48 0.13 -7.71 3.57
N LEU A 49 -0.43 -7.77 2.36
CA LEU A 49 -1.74 -8.39 2.10
C LEU A 49 -1.74 -9.87 2.54
N SER A 50 -0.65 -10.60 2.31
CA SER A 50 -0.52 -12.01 2.74
C SER A 50 -0.54 -12.21 4.25
N LEU A 51 -0.33 -11.14 5.03
CA LEU A 51 -0.44 -11.12 6.49
C LEU A 51 -1.80 -10.60 6.99
N GLY A 52 -2.70 -10.22 6.08
CA GLY A 52 -4.02 -9.69 6.41
C GLY A 52 -4.08 -8.17 6.57
N TYR A 53 -2.97 -7.46 6.30
CA TYR A 53 -2.89 -6.00 6.39
C TYR A 53 -3.28 -5.34 5.07
N GLN A 54 -3.55 -4.04 5.09
CA GLN A 54 -3.68 -3.25 3.88
C GLN A 54 -2.39 -2.51 3.57
N ALA A 55 -2.05 -2.37 2.30
CA ALA A 55 -0.86 -1.63 1.89
C ALA A 55 -1.06 -0.99 0.51
N LYS A 56 -0.29 0.07 0.27
CA LYS A 56 -0.26 0.79 -1.01
C LYS A 56 1.09 1.48 -1.22
N VAL A 57 1.35 1.91 -2.45
CA VAL A 57 2.43 2.85 -2.78
C VAL A 57 2.28 4.14 -1.95
N SER A 58 3.37 4.80 -1.55
CA SER A 58 3.30 6.10 -0.86
C SER A 58 3.95 7.18 -1.72
N GLY A 59 3.30 8.35 -1.85
CA GLY A 59 3.77 9.42 -2.74
C GLY A 59 3.47 9.15 -4.22
N ALA A 60 4.44 9.43 -5.09
CA ALA A 60 4.28 9.35 -6.55
C ALA A 60 4.26 7.91 -7.09
N GLY A 61 4.90 6.97 -6.40
CA GLY A 61 5.22 5.65 -6.95
C GLY A 61 6.51 5.66 -7.77
N GLY A 62 6.76 4.58 -8.53
CA GLY A 62 7.97 4.40 -9.34
C GLY A 62 9.22 4.03 -8.55
N GLY A 63 9.09 3.82 -7.23
CA GLY A 63 10.19 3.51 -6.32
C GLY A 63 9.93 4.04 -4.91
N ASP A 64 11.01 4.34 -4.20
CA ASP A 64 11.03 4.91 -2.85
C ASP A 64 10.36 4.04 -1.78
N CYS A 65 9.13 4.38 -1.38
CA CYS A 65 8.48 3.84 -0.19
C CYS A 65 7.04 3.40 -0.46
N GLY A 66 6.62 2.34 0.20
CA GLY A 66 5.22 1.97 0.39
C GLY A 66 4.77 2.22 1.83
N ILE A 67 3.48 2.09 2.08
CA ILE A 67 2.92 2.14 3.44
C ILE A 67 2.01 0.95 3.68
N VAL A 68 2.11 0.41 4.89
CA VAL A 68 1.21 -0.61 5.45
C VAL A 68 0.33 0.04 6.52
N ILE A 69 -0.94 -0.36 6.58
CA ILE A 69 -1.94 0.19 7.50
C ILE A 69 -2.74 -0.98 8.08
N ASP A 70 -2.69 -1.11 9.39
CA ASP A 70 -3.56 -1.98 10.19
C ASP A 70 -3.62 -1.48 11.64
N ASP A 71 -4.55 -2.00 12.44
CA ASP A 71 -4.71 -1.66 13.85
C ASP A 71 -3.65 -2.35 14.72
N ASN A 72 -3.26 -3.57 14.34
CA ASN A 72 -2.32 -4.40 15.10
C ASN A 72 -1.31 -5.06 14.16
N ILE A 73 -0.26 -4.31 13.80
CA ILE A 73 0.82 -4.81 12.94
C ILE A 73 1.84 -5.57 13.78
N ASP A 74 2.12 -6.82 13.40
CA ASP A 74 3.28 -7.57 13.85
C ASP A 74 4.50 -7.12 13.01
N PHE A 75 5.22 -6.11 13.52
CA PHE A 75 6.34 -5.51 12.82
C PHE A 75 7.51 -6.47 12.60
N ASP A 76 7.72 -7.44 13.48
CA ASP A 76 8.83 -8.39 13.35
C ASP A 76 8.54 -9.39 12.22
N ARG A 77 7.31 -9.90 12.16
CA ARG A 77 6.89 -10.78 11.05
C ARG A 77 6.84 -10.06 9.71
N LEU A 78 6.40 -8.79 9.70
CA LEU A 78 6.41 -7.98 8.50
C LEU A 78 7.83 -7.68 8.02
N ALA A 79 8.73 -7.27 8.94
CA ALA A 79 10.12 -7.01 8.63
C ALA A 79 10.83 -8.25 8.07
N LEU A 80 10.53 -9.45 8.60
CA LEU A 80 11.07 -10.70 8.05
C LEU A 80 10.68 -10.87 6.58
N LYS A 81 9.39 -10.75 6.25
CA LYS A 81 8.89 -10.88 4.86
C LYS A 81 9.44 -9.81 3.92
N TRP A 82 9.56 -8.57 4.39
CA TRP A 82 10.08 -7.47 3.58
C TRP A 82 11.59 -7.58 3.36
N ASN A 83 12.35 -7.98 4.38
CA ASN A 83 13.80 -8.21 4.25
C ASN A 83 14.13 -9.34 3.25
N GLU A 84 13.30 -10.39 3.16
CA GLU A 84 13.43 -11.45 2.12
C GLU A 84 13.30 -10.93 0.68
N LYS A 85 12.82 -9.70 0.51
CA LYS A 85 12.57 -9.02 -0.77
C LYS A 85 13.41 -7.75 -0.90
N ASP A 86 14.44 -7.58 -0.07
CA ASP A 86 15.30 -6.40 -0.02
C ASP A 86 14.50 -5.09 0.24
N ILE A 87 13.47 -5.16 1.07
CA ILE A 87 12.63 -4.02 1.47
C ILE A 87 12.89 -3.71 2.95
N GLU A 88 13.31 -2.48 3.24
CA GLU A 88 13.59 -2.02 4.60
C GLU A 88 12.32 -1.47 5.29
N LEU A 89 11.99 -2.01 6.46
CA LEU A 89 10.94 -1.43 7.31
C LEU A 89 11.47 -0.18 8.03
N LEU A 90 10.95 0.99 7.65
CA LEU A 90 11.20 2.23 8.36
C LEU A 90 10.25 2.37 9.56
N LYS A 91 10.77 2.25 10.78
CA LYS A 91 10.01 2.56 12.00
C LYS A 91 10.03 4.07 12.21
N GLY A 92 8.90 4.72 11.92
CA GLY A 92 8.71 6.13 12.27
C GLY A 92 8.74 6.31 13.78
N VAL A 93 9.57 7.22 14.27
CA VAL A 93 9.42 7.80 15.62
C VAL A 93 8.41 8.94 15.45
N VAL A 94 7.13 8.65 15.62
CA VAL A 94 6.07 9.68 15.73
C VAL A 94 5.82 10.01 17.19
#